data_AF-A0A937ACN9-F1
#
_entry.id   AF-A0A937ACN9-F1
#
_cell.length_a   1.000
_cell.length_b   1.000
_cell.length_c   1.000
_cell.angle_alpha   90.00
_cell.angle_beta   90.00
_cell.angle_gamma   90.00
#
_symmetry.space_group_name_H-M   'P 1'
#
loop_
_entity.id
_entity.type
_entity.pdbx_description
1 polymer ?
#
loop_
_entity_poly.entity_id
_entity_poly.type
_entity_poly.pdbx_seq_one_letter_code
_entity_poly.pdbx_strand_id
1 'polypeptide(L)' 'MFGELQQRAQAAGLSLRVPPPEPTTCCGRGCNGCVWEGWYAAVEYWREEALLALGP' A
#
# COMPACT_ATOMS: atom_id res chain seq x y z
N MET A 1 -5.04 6.12 -5.56
CA MET A 1 -5.45 5.23 -4.45
C MET A 1 -4.77 5.59 -3.13
N PHE A 2 -3.43 5.58 -3.03
CA PHE A 2 -2.73 5.94 -1.78
C PHE A 2 -2.91 7.40 -1.35
N GLY A 3 -2.85 8.34 -2.30
CA GLY A 3 -3.00 9.77 -2.01
C GLY A 3 -4.34 10.11 -1.36
N GLU A 4 -5.42 9.46 -1.80
CA GLU A 4 -6.75 9.72 -1.26
C GLU A 4 -6.90 9.25 0.20
N LEU A 5 -6.37 8.06 0.53
CA LEU A 5 -6.36 7.56 1.91
C LEU A 5 -5.46 8.40 2.81
N GLN A 6 -4.30 8.85 2.32
CA GLN A 6 -3.45 9.78 3.07
C GLN A 6 -4.13 11.12 3.31
N GLN A 7 -4.80 11.68 2.30
CA GLN A 7 -5.54 12.93 2.45
C GLN A 7 -6.67 12.80 3.47
N ARG A 8 -7.44 11.69 3.41
CA ARG A 8 -8.49 11.40 4.40
C ARG A 8 -7.92 11.27 5.81
N ALA A 9 -6.78 10.60 5.96
CA ALA A 9 -6.14 10.44 7.26
C ALA A 9 -5.63 11.77 7.80
N GLN A 10 -5.01 12.60 6.97
CA GLN A 10 -4.61 13.95 7.35
C GLN A 10 -5.81 14.80 7.77
N ALA A 11 -6.94 14.71 7.05
CA ALA A 11 -8.18 15.40 7.42
C ALA A 11 -8.76 14.90 8.76
N ALA A 12 -8.56 13.62 9.09
CA ALA A 12 -8.93 13.02 10.37
C ALA A 12 -7.87 13.25 11.49
N GLY A 13 -6.77 13.95 11.20
CA GLY A 13 -5.65 14.13 12.15
C GLY A 13 -4.84 12.87 12.42
N LEU A 14 -4.97 11.85 11.57
CA LEU A 14 -4.30 10.55 11.67
C LEU A 14 -3.09 10.50 10.73
N SER A 15 -2.00 9.90 11.20
CA SER A 15 -0.80 9.64 10.39
C SER A 15 -0.75 8.17 9.99
N LEU A 16 -0.95 7.89 8.70
CA LEU A 16 -0.79 6.54 8.15
C LEU A 16 0.69 6.19 7.95
N ARG A 17 0.99 4.89 7.97
CA ARG A 17 2.32 4.37 7.58
C ARG A 17 2.62 4.78 6.14
N VAL A 18 3.89 4.94 5.79
CA VAL A 18 4.30 5.21 4.40
C VAL A 18 3.87 4.02 3.52
N PRO A 19 3.21 4.25 2.37
CA PRO A 19 2.79 3.17 1.49
C PRO A 19 4.00 2.45 0.87
N PRO A 20 3.87 1.16 0.54
CA PRO A 20 4.94 0.40 -0.09
C PRO A 20 5.38 1.04 -1.43
N PRO A 21 6.68 1.29 -1.67
CA PRO A 21 7.16 1.86 -2.91
C PRO A 21 6.97 0.88 -4.07
N GLU A 22 6.58 1.39 -5.24
CA GLU A 22 6.40 0.57 -6.43
C GLU A 22 7.74 -0.04 -6.88
N PRO A 23 7.80 -1.34 -7.20
CA PRO A 23 9.02 -1.96 -7.70
C PRO A 23 9.44 -1.37 -9.04
N THR A 24 10.70 -0.98 -9.18
CA THR A 24 11.23 -0.38 -10.41
C THR A 24 11.82 -1.40 -11.40
N THR A 25 11.94 -2.66 -10.99
CA THR A 25 12.52 -3.73 -11.81
C THR A 25 11.68 -4.99 -11.74
N CYS A 26 11.33 -5.54 -12.90
CA CYS A 26 10.80 -6.91 -12.95
C CYS A 26 11.95 -7.88 -12.62
N CYS A 27 11.74 -8.80 -11.70
CA CYS A 27 12.80 -9.70 -11.21
C CYS A 27 13.28 -10.74 -12.24
N GLY A 28 12.74 -10.73 -13.47
CA GLY A 28 13.19 -11.55 -14.60
C GLY A 28 12.96 -13.06 -14.46
N ARG A 29 12.38 -13.51 -13.34
CA ARG A 29 12.16 -14.92 -13.00
C ARG A 29 10.82 -15.51 -13.47
N GLY A 30 10.06 -14.75 -14.27
CA GLY A 30 8.66 -15.06 -14.61
C GLY A 30 7.68 -14.53 -13.56
N CYS A 31 6.40 -14.86 -13.72
CA CYS A 31 5.33 -14.33 -12.86
C CYS A 31 5.35 -14.91 -11.44
N ASN A 32 5.67 -16.20 -11.29
CA ASN A 32 5.69 -16.87 -10.00
C ASN A 32 6.87 -16.37 -9.14
N GLY A 33 6.58 -15.77 -7.99
CA GLY A 33 7.61 -15.17 -7.13
C GLY A 33 8.10 -13.82 -7.66
N CYS A 34 7.26 -13.14 -8.45
CA CYS A 34 7.58 -11.81 -8.94
C CYS A 34 7.56 -10.78 -7.79
N VAL A 35 8.46 -9.80 -7.84
CA VAL A 35 8.48 -8.69 -6.87
C VAL A 35 7.11 -7.97 -6.80
N TRP A 36 6.38 -8.01 -7.91
CA TRP A 36 5.01 -7.50 -8.01
C TRP A 36 4.04 -8.25 -7.10
N GLU A 37 4.14 -9.58 -6.95
CA GLU A 37 3.24 -10.35 -6.06
C GLU A 37 3.42 -9.91 -4.59
N GLY A 38 4.68 -9.81 -4.15
CA GLY A 38 4.99 -9.32 -2.81
C GLY A 38 4.59 -7.86 -2.60
N TRP A 39 4.75 -7.02 -3.63
CA TRP A 39 4.30 -5.64 -3.57
C TRP A 39 2.78 -5.52 -3.50
N TYR A 40 2.03 -6.26 -4.32
CA TYR A 40 0.56 -6.26 -4.26
C TYR A 40 0.06 -6.71 -2.89
N ALA A 41 0.63 -7.77 -2.32
CA ALA A 41 0.29 -8.21 -0.96
C ALA A 41 0.59 -7.13 0.09
N ALA A 42 1.75 -6.47 0.01
CA ALA A 42 2.10 -5.38 0.92
C ALA A 42 1.18 -4.17 0.77
N VAL A 43 0.76 -3.84 -0.45
CA VAL A 43 -0.17 -2.76 -0.77
C VAL A 43 -1.56 -3.03 -0.22
N GLU A 44 -2.05 -4.26 -0.39
CA GLU A 44 -3.34 -4.67 0.15
C GLU A 44 -3.35 -4.59 1.68
N TYR A 45 -2.34 -5.17 2.32
CA TYR A 45 -2.19 -5.09 3.77
C TYR A 45 -2.10 -3.65 4.30
N TRP A 46 -1.35 -2.77 3.61
CA TRP A 46 -1.31 -1.36 3.94
C TRP A 46 -2.68 -0.69 3.82
N ARG A 47 -3.45 -1.00 2.76
CA ARG A 47 -4.78 -0.44 2.52
C ARG A 47 -5.74 -0.86 3.63
N GLU A 48 -5.72 -2.12 4.03
CA GLU A 48 -6.57 -2.66 5.08
C GLU A 48 -6.31 -1.94 6.41
N GLU A 49 -5.03 -1.80 6.80
CA GLU A 49 -4.68 -1.04 8.01
C GLU A 49 -5.08 0.43 7.92
N ALA A 50 -4.91 1.07 6.76
CA ALA A 50 -5.30 2.46 6.56
C ALA A 50 -6.81 2.66 6.72
N LEU A 51 -7.61 1.74 6.19
CA LEU A 51 -9.06 1.76 6.35
C LEU A 51 -9.47 1.48 7.79
N LEU A 52 -8.80 0.53 8.48
CA LEU A 52 -9.05 0.26 9.89
C LEU A 52 -8.79 1.50 10.76
N ALA A 53 -7.71 2.23 10.47
CA ALA A 53 -7.34 3.45 11.20
C ALA A 53 -8.33 4.60 10.94
N LEU A 54 -8.85 4.72 9.72
CA LEU A 54 -9.83 5.75 9.35
C LEU A 54 -11.23 5.52 9.93
N GLY A 55 -11.51 4.30 10.39
CA GLY A 55 -12.84 3.91 10.83
C GLY A 55 -13.81 3.69 9.64
N PRO A 56 -14.87 2.89 9.87
CA PRO A 56 -15.89 2.62 8.86
C PRO A 56 -16.72 3.86 8.46
#